data_AF-A0AAN1QNU2-F1
#
_entry.id   AF-A0AAN1QNU2-F1
#
_cell.length_a   1.000
_cell.length_b   1.000
_cell.length_c   1.000
_cell.angle_alpha   90.00
_cell.angle_beta   90.00
_cell.angle_gamma   90.00
#
_symmetry.space_group_name_H-M   'P 1'
#
loop_
_entity.id
_entity.type
_entity.pdbx_description
1 polymer ?
#
loop_
_entity_poly.entity_id
_entity_poly.type
_entity_poly.pdbx_seq_one_letter_code
_entity_poly.pdbx_strand_id
1 'polypeptide(L)' 'MFLGWGDRLKQLMPVGSSMRLRTFNRDRFGRLIAEVFYQGKNVSLQMVREGQAVVYRQYLIGCDRNAYLSAELEAKAIEF' A
#
# COMPACT_ATOMS: atom_id res chain seq x y z
N MET A 1 -3.12 3.34 -22.01
CA MET A 1 -4.13 3.88 -21.07
C MET A 1 -3.59 3.67 -19.67
N PHE A 2 -3.16 4.73 -18.97
CA PHE A 2 -2.75 4.62 -17.57
C PHE A 2 -4.01 4.43 -16.74
N LEU A 3 -4.14 3.28 -16.09
CA LEU A 3 -5.21 3.05 -15.12
C LEU A 3 -4.91 3.94 -13.90
N GLY A 4 -5.90 4.73 -13.46
CA GLY A 4 -5.76 5.50 -12.23
C GLY A 4 -5.63 4.58 -11.02
N TRP A 5 -5.06 5.08 -9.92
CA TRP A 5 -4.81 4.32 -8.69
C TRP A 5 -6.03 3.53 -8.20
N GLY A 6 -7.23 4.10 -8.33
CA GLY A 6 -8.48 3.46 -7.90
C GLY A 6 -8.83 2.23 -8.73
N ASP A 7 -8.59 2.28 -10.04
CA ASP A 7 -8.84 1.14 -10.94
C ASP A 7 -7.81 0.04 -10.70
N ARG A 8 -6.55 0.42 -10.47
CA ARG A 8 -5.51 -0.56 -10.14
C ARG A 8 -5.79 -1.27 -8.81
N LEU A 9 -6.22 -0.53 -7.79
CA LEU A 9 -6.62 -1.12 -6.52
C LEU A 9 -7.75 -2.14 -6.69
N LYS A 10 -8.78 -1.82 -7.48
CA LYS A 10 -9.89 -2.73 -7.77
C LYS A 10 -9.44 -3.98 -8.54
N GLN A 11 -8.40 -3.89 -9.36
CA GLN A 11 -7.82 -5.07 -10.01
C GLN A 11 -7.03 -5.95 -9.03
N LEU A 12 -6.26 -5.33 -8.14
CA LEU A 12 -5.49 -6.04 -7.11
C LEU A 12 -6.40 -6.71 -6.07
N MET A 13 -7.48 -6.04 -5.71
CA MET A 13 -8.45 -6.49 -4.72
C MET A 13 -9.86 -6.05 -5.17
N PRO A 14 -10.58 -6.93 -5.90
CA PRO A 14 -11.93 -6.64 -6.37
C PRO A 14 -12.89 -6.24 -5.25
N VAL A 15 -13.92 -5.46 -5.62
CA VAL A 15 -14.97 -5.08 -4.67
C VAL A 15 -15.68 -6.35 -4.17
N GLY A 16 -15.84 -6.47 -2.85
CA GLY A 16 -16.41 -7.66 -2.20
C GLY A 16 -15.37 -8.70 -1.79
N SER A 17 -14.09 -8.51 -2.09
CA SER A 17 -13.02 -9.40 -1.63
C SER A 17 -12.93 -9.44 -0.10
N SER A 18 -12.81 -10.66 0.45
CA SER A 18 -12.39 -10.84 1.84
C SER A 18 -10.88 -10.62 1.95
N MET A 19 -10.48 -9.77 2.89
CA MET A 19 -9.10 -9.32 3.06
C MET A 19 -8.66 -9.48 4.51
N ARG A 20 -7.34 -9.50 4.73
CA ARG A 20 -6.75 -9.50 6.07
C ARG A 20 -6.07 -8.15 6.32
N LEU A 21 -6.36 -7.57 7.48
CA LEU A 21 -5.65 -6.40 7.97
C LEU A 21 -4.59 -6.83 8.97
N ARG A 22 -3.36 -6.35 8.77
CA ARG A 22 -2.34 -6.35 9.83
C ARG A 22 -2.27 -4.94 10.40
N THR A 23 -2.77 -4.78 11.62
CA THR A 23 -2.96 -3.48 12.25
C THR A 23 -1.75 -3.14 13.12
N PHE A 24 -1.39 -1.86 13.17
CA PHE A 24 -0.22 -1.40 13.92
C PHE A 24 -0.57 -0.37 14.98
N ASN A 25 -1.41 0.60 14.61
CA ASN A 25 -1.77 1.70 15.49
C ASN A 25 -3.09 2.33 15.06
N ARG A 26 -3.58 3.28 15.85
CA ARG A 26 -4.58 4.25 15.45
C ARG A 26 -3.95 5.63 15.42
N ASP A 27 -4.35 6.46 14.47
CA ASP A 27 -3.94 7.85 14.46
C ASP A 27 -4.74 8.68 15.48
N ARG A 28 -4.42 9.98 15.60
CA ARG A 28 -5.08 10.92 16.51
C ARG A 28 -6.57 11.12 16.25
N PHE A 29 -7.08 10.69 15.10
CA PHE A 29 -8.49 10.75 14.72
C PHE A 29 -9.18 9.38 14.87
N GLY A 30 -8.50 8.39 15.45
CA GLY A 30 -9.03 7.05 15.68
C GLY A 30 -9.02 6.14 14.46
N ARG A 31 -8.45 6.58 13.32
CA ARG A 31 -8.35 5.78 12.10
C ARG A 31 -7.28 4.70 12.26
N LEU A 32 -7.58 3.51 11.77
CA LEU A 32 -6.69 2.37 11.87
C LEU A 32 -5.56 2.47 10.84
N ILE A 33 -4.32 2.32 11.30
CA ILE A 33 -3.14 2.18 10.45
C ILE A 33 -2.85 0.70 10.29
N ALA A 34 -2.90 0.22 9.05
CA ALA A 34 -2.77 -1.19 8.74
C ALA A 34 -2.16 -1.45 7.36
N GLU A 35 -1.52 -2.60 7.24
CA GLU A 35 -1.23 -3.23 5.96
C GLU A 35 -2.44 -4.04 5.51
N VAL A 36 -2.80 -3.90 4.24
CA VAL A 36 -3.89 -4.65 3.61
C VAL A 36 -3.32 -5.86 2.88
N PHE A 37 -3.81 -7.04 3.21
CA PHE A 37 -3.45 -8.29 2.55
C PHE A 37 -4.64 -8.91 1.84
N TYR A 38 -4.43 -9.29 0.57
CA TYR A 38 -5.38 -10.07 -0.21
C TYR A 38 -4.67 -11.29 -0.81
N GLN A 39 -5.24 -12.48 -0.60
CA GLN A 39 -4.65 -13.76 -1.04
C GLN A 39 -3.17 -13.92 -0.64
N GLY A 40 -2.80 -13.44 0.56
CA GLY A 40 -1.42 -13.50 1.08
C GLY A 40 -0.48 -12.43 0.54
N LYS A 41 -0.92 -11.57 -0.39
CA LYS A 41 -0.12 -10.47 -0.95
C LYS A 41 -0.38 -9.16 -0.22
N ASN A 42 0.67 -8.40 0.06
CA ASN A 42 0.59 -7.06 0.64
C ASN A 42 0.19 -6.05 -0.45
N VAL A 43 -1.09 -5.69 -0.49
CA VAL A 43 -1.66 -4.78 -1.50
C VAL A 43 -1.12 -3.37 -1.31
N SER A 44 -0.96 -2.92 -0.05
CA SER A 44 -0.40 -1.60 0.27
C SER A 44 1.02 -1.43 -0.29
N LEU A 45 1.88 -2.43 -0.12
CA LEU A 45 3.24 -2.42 -0.67
C LEU A 45 3.25 -2.46 -2.20
N GLN A 46 2.37 -3.26 -2.82
CA GLN A 46 2.28 -3.35 -4.27
C GLN A 46 1.86 -2.01 -4.89
N MET A 47 0.90 -1.31 -4.29
CA MET A 47 0.47 0.01 -4.75
C MET A 47 1.61 1.03 -4.72
N VAL A 48 2.47 0.99 -3.68
CA VAL A 48 3.65 1.84 -3.61
C VAL A 48 4.67 1.49 -4.69
N ARG A 49 4.96 0.19 -4.86
CA ARG A 49 5.91 -0.28 -5.88
C ARG A 49 5.49 0.12 -7.30
N GLU A 50 4.20 0.10 -7.58
CA GLU A 50 3.64 0.47 -8.89
C GLU A 50 3.46 1.99 -9.07
N GLY A 51 3.92 2.82 -8.12
CA GLY A 51 3.78 4.28 -8.18
C GLY A 51 2.34 4.79 -8.00
N GLN A 52 1.41 3.92 -7.60
CA GLN A 52 0.01 4.25 -7.36
C GLN A 52 -0.25 4.80 -5.96
N ALA A 53 0.75 4.75 -5.08
CA ALA A 53 0.74 5.31 -3.74
C ALA A 53 2.16 5.75 -3.34
N VAL A 54 2.25 6.64 -2.35
CA VAL A 54 3.52 7.12 -1.79
C VAL A 54 3.65 6.71 -0.32
N VAL A 55 4.88 6.64 0.17
CA VAL A 55 5.16 6.21 1.54
C VAL A 55 5.01 7.36 2.50
N TYR A 56 4.05 7.26 3.41
CA TYR A 56 3.93 8.20 4.50
C TYR A 56 4.82 7.80 5.68
N ARG A 57 6.04 8.39 5.71
CA ARG A 57 7.12 8.03 6.65
C ARG A 57 6.72 8.02 8.13
N GLN A 58 5.77 8.88 8.51
CA GLN A 58 5.29 9.00 9.89
C GLN A 58 4.60 7.72 10.39
N TYR A 59 4.09 6.86 9.50
CA TYR A 59 3.33 5.65 9.85
C TYR A 59 4.01 4.35 9.42
N LEU A 60 5.34 4.35 9.26
CA LEU A 60 6.11 3.14 9.01
C LEU A 60 6.46 2.35 10.28
N ILE A 61 6.16 2.89 11.47
CA ILE A 61 6.41 2.18 12.73
C ILE A 61 5.49 0.96 12.79
N GLY A 62 6.08 -0.24 12.88
CA GLY A 62 5.38 -1.53 12.86
C GLY A 62 5.34 -2.21 11.48
N CYS A 63 5.53 -1.46 10.40
CA CYS A 63 5.65 -1.99 9.04
C CYS A 63 7.09 -2.41 8.72
N ASP A 64 7.28 -3.16 7.63
CA ASP A 64 8.61 -3.32 7.03
C ASP A 64 9.01 -2.02 6.32
N ARG A 65 9.59 -1.09 7.09
CA ARG A 65 10.05 0.22 6.61
C ARG A 65 10.92 0.11 5.36
N ASN A 66 11.84 -0.85 5.32
CA ASN A 66 12.79 -0.95 4.23
C ASN A 66 12.09 -1.38 2.95
N ALA A 67 11.17 -2.36 3.03
CA ALA A 67 10.40 -2.78 1.87
C ALA A 67 9.61 -1.62 1.24
N TYR A 68 8.96 -0.78 2.06
CA TYR A 68 8.21 0.37 1.55
C TYR A 68 9.11 1.43 0.92
N LEU A 69 10.22 1.77 1.57
CA LEU A 69 11.14 2.79 1.04
C LEU A 69 11.80 2.32 -0.26
N SER A 70 12.20 1.05 -0.36
CA SER A 70 12.71 0.47 -1.60
C SER A 70 11.66 0.47 -2.70
N ALA A 71 10.41 0.07 -2.39
CA ALA A 71 9.33 0.09 -3.36
C ALA A 71 9.04 1.51 -3.91
N GLU A 72 9.12 2.54 -3.08
CA GLU A 72 8.95 3.93 -3.53
C GLU A 72 10.11 4.39 -4.41
N LEU A 73 11.35 3.96 -4.11
CA LEU A 73 12.52 4.24 -4.96
C LEU A 73 12.41 3.53 -6.31
N GLU A 74 11.98 2.26 -6.32
CA GLU A 74 11.69 1.51 -7.54
C GLU A 74 10.66 2.24 -8.41
N ALA A 75 9.57 2.72 -7.82
CA ALA A 75 8.53 3.47 -8.54
C ALA A 75 9.07 4.75 -9.18
N LYS A 76 9.89 5.51 -8.45
CA LYS A 76 10.52 6.75 -8.95
C LYS A 76 11.53 6.50 -10.07
N ALA A 77 12.17 5.33 -10.09
CA ALA A 77 13.11 4.96 -11.15
C ALA A 77 12.42 4.56 -12.47
N ILE A 78 11.10 4.36 -12.45
CA ILE A 78 10.30 3.98 -13.62
C ILE A 78 9.73 5.22 -14.36
N GLU A 79 9.73 6.40 -13.73
CA GLU A 79 9.39 7.67 -14.39
C GLU A 79 10.51 8.07 -15.36
N PHE A 80 10.30 7.83 -16.66
CA PHE A 80 11.09 8.36 -17.79
C PHE A 80 10.29 9.45 -18.52
#